data_AF-A0A9Q9SBB8-F1
#
_entry.id   AF-A0A9Q9SBB8-F1
#
_cell.length_a   1.000
_cell.length_b   1.000
_cell.length_c   1.000
_cell.angle_alpha   90.00
_cell.angle_beta   90.00
_cell.angle_gamma   90.00
#
_symmetry.space_group_name_H-M   'P 1'
#
loop_
_entity.id
_entity.type
_entity.pdbx_description
1 polymer ?
#
loop_
_entity_poly.entity_id
_entity_poly.type
_entity_poly.pdbx_seq_one_letter_code
_entity_poly.pdbx_strand_id
1 'polypeptide(L)'
;MLVDPACKALFVATDGLAGLQANGITNVVGAYIRASGLARWGSCHLFRHAMATQMLENGADLRWIQAMLGHASVESTQIYTQVSIRALAAVHASTHPAEQDGTAEPPESP
;
A
#
# COMPACT_ATOMS: atom_id res chain seq x y z
N MET A 1 -12.43 -33.66 1.65
CA MET A 1 -11.60 -32.95 2.64
C MET A 1 -12.51 -32.64 3.82
N LEU A 2 -12.29 -33.29 4.96
CA LEU A 2 -13.08 -33.09 6.18
C LEU A 2 -12.33 -32.06 7.03
N VAL A 3 -12.97 -30.94 7.34
CA VAL A 3 -12.42 -29.92 8.23
C VAL A 3 -12.77 -30.31 9.66
N ASP A 4 -11.79 -30.32 10.56
CA ASP A 4 -12.06 -30.56 11.99
C ASP A 4 -12.95 -29.42 12.54
N PRO A 5 -14.19 -29.72 13.01
CA PRO A 5 -15.08 -28.71 13.56
C PRO A 5 -14.54 -28.04 14.83
N ALA A 6 -13.53 -28.61 15.49
CA ALA A 6 -12.84 -27.98 16.62
C ALA A 6 -11.81 -26.92 16.20
N CYS A 7 -11.40 -26.89 14.92
CA CYS A 7 -10.40 -25.95 14.43
C CYS A 7 -10.99 -24.53 14.30
N LYS A 8 -10.51 -23.60 15.12
CA LYS A 8 -10.97 -22.20 15.16
C LYS A 8 -10.22 -21.26 14.22
N ALA A 9 -9.32 -21.78 13.38
CA ALA A 9 -8.53 -20.96 12.48
C ALA A 9 -9.37 -20.43 11.32
N LEU A 10 -9.20 -19.15 10.96
CA LEU A 10 -9.86 -18.56 9.79
C LEU A 10 -9.38 -19.21 8.49
N PHE A 11 -8.08 -19.52 8.41
CA PHE A 11 -7.47 -20.26 7.32
C PHE A 11 -6.97 -21.61 7.83
N VAL A 12 -7.38 -22.68 7.16
CA VAL A 12 -7.04 -24.06 7.52
C VAL A 12 -5.95 -24.58 6.58
N ALA A 13 -5.05 -25.43 7.09
CA ALA A 13 -4.08 -26.13 6.27
C ALA A 13 -4.75 -27.15 5.33
N THR A 14 -4.01 -27.64 4.34
CA THR A 14 -4.51 -28.59 3.32
C THR A 14 -4.94 -29.94 3.90
N ASP A 15 -4.51 -30.29 5.11
CA ASP A 15 -4.93 -31.50 5.81
C ASP A 15 -6.29 -31.33 6.53
N GLY A 16 -6.79 -30.11 6.68
CA GLY A 16 -8.06 -29.83 7.36
C GLY A 16 -8.02 -29.95 8.89
N LEU A 17 -6.85 -30.27 9.46
CA LEU A 17 -6.69 -30.58 10.89
C LEU A 17 -6.22 -29.39 11.71
N ALA A 18 -5.38 -28.54 11.12
CA ALA A 18 -4.77 -27.42 11.81
C ALA A 18 -4.94 -26.10 11.06
N GLY A 19 -4.74 -24.99 11.77
CA GLY A 19 -4.65 -23.68 11.15
C GLY A 19 -3.47 -23.57 10.19
N LEU A 20 -3.61 -22.72 9.18
CA LEU A 20 -2.54 -22.41 8.24
C LEU A 20 -1.33 -21.83 8.98
N GLN A 21 -0.15 -22.36 8.68
CA GLN A 21 1.11 -21.94 9.29
C GLN A 21 1.46 -20.50 8.90
N ALA A 22 2.31 -19.83 9.69
CA ALA A 22 2.70 -18.43 9.46
C ALA A 22 3.23 -18.15 8.04
N ASN A 23 4.03 -19.07 7.49
CA ASN A 23 4.55 -18.98 6.13
C ASN A 23 3.66 -19.67 5.07
N GLY A 24 2.54 -20.26 5.48
CA GLY A 24 1.64 -21.01 4.61
C GLY A 24 1.06 -20.13 3.50
N ILE A 25 0.61 -18.93 3.83
CA ILE A 25 0.08 -17.97 2.84
C ILE A 25 1.19 -17.60 1.84
N THR A 26 2.40 -17.30 2.31
CA THR A 26 3.55 -16.96 1.45
C THR A 26 3.85 -18.04 0.42
N ASN A 27 3.83 -19.31 0.83
CA ASN A 27 4.08 -20.45 -0.04
C ASN A 27 2.97 -20.65 -1.08
N VAL A 28 1.71 -20.56 -0.63
CA VAL A 28 0.53 -20.70 -1.51
C VAL A 28 0.53 -19.59 -2.55
N VAL A 29 0.68 -18.33 -2.11
CA VAL A 29 0.69 -17.16 -2.99
C VAL A 29 1.88 -17.21 -3.97
N GLY A 30 3.06 -17.61 -3.51
CA GLY A 30 4.22 -17.77 -4.38
C GLY A 30 4.02 -18.84 -5.47
N ALA A 31 3.30 -19.93 -5.16
CA ALA A 31 2.94 -20.93 -6.15
C ALA A 31 1.98 -20.36 -7.22
N TYR A 32 0.97 -19.58 -6.81
CA TYR A 32 0.06 -18.93 -7.75
C TYR A 32 0.72 -17.85 -8.61
N ILE A 33 1.64 -17.06 -8.05
CA ILE A 33 2.42 -16.08 -8.83
C ILE A 33 3.22 -16.82 -9.91
N ARG A 34 3.89 -17.93 -9.59
CA ARG A 34 4.62 -18.72 -10.60
C ARG A 34 3.70 -19.29 -11.67
N ALA A 35 2.52 -19.77 -11.27
CA ALA A 35 1.53 -20.31 -12.21
C ALA A 35 0.89 -19.24 -13.10
N SER A 36 0.89 -17.98 -12.67
CA SER A 36 0.25 -16.87 -13.40
C SER A 36 1.00 -16.43 -14.67
N GLY A 37 2.23 -16.89 -14.89
CA GLY A 37 3.06 -16.49 -16.04
C GLY A 37 3.62 -15.06 -15.95
N LEU A 38 3.49 -14.40 -14.80
CA LEU A 38 4.10 -13.10 -14.56
C LEU A 38 5.63 -13.20 -14.53
N ALA A 39 6.32 -12.28 -15.22
CA ALA A 39 7.79 -12.21 -15.24
C ALA A 39 8.43 -11.83 -13.89
N ARG A 40 7.61 -11.45 -12.91
CA ARG A 40 8.03 -10.99 -11.58
C ARG A 40 7.88 -12.10 -10.56
N TRP A 41 8.94 -12.30 -9.78
CA TRP A 41 9.00 -13.28 -8.69
C TRP A 41 8.61 -12.62 -7.38
N GLY A 42 7.88 -13.33 -6.52
CA GLY A 42 7.44 -12.78 -5.25
C GLY A 42 6.44 -13.67 -4.50
N SER A 43 5.90 -13.13 -3.43
CA SER A 43 4.91 -13.77 -2.57
C SER A 43 3.95 -12.71 -2.00
N CYS A 44 3.59 -12.77 -0.72
CA CYS A 44 2.64 -11.85 -0.10
C CYS A 44 3.09 -10.37 -0.14
N HIS A 45 4.39 -10.08 -0.06
CA HIS A 45 4.89 -8.71 -0.05
C HIS A 45 4.58 -7.96 -1.36
N LEU A 46 4.53 -8.68 -2.49
CA LEU A 46 4.22 -8.08 -3.79
C LEU A 46 2.78 -7.52 -3.84
N PHE A 47 1.82 -8.22 -3.24
CA PHE A 47 0.44 -7.74 -3.13
C PHE A 47 0.35 -6.51 -2.22
N ARG A 48 1.10 -6.51 -1.10
CA ARG A 48 1.19 -5.35 -0.21
C ARG A 48 1.76 -4.12 -0.94
N HIS A 49 2.78 -4.31 -1.79
CA HIS A 49 3.32 -3.23 -2.60
C HIS A 49 2.32 -2.72 -3.64
N ALA A 50 1.69 -3.62 -4.39
CA ALA A 50 0.71 -3.25 -5.40
C ALA A 50 -0.44 -2.43 -4.80
N MET A 51 -0.94 -2.85 -3.64
CA MET A 51 -1.96 -2.11 -2.90
C MET A 51 -1.49 -0.71 -2.53
N ALA A 52 -0.30 -0.58 -1.97
CA ALA A 52 0.22 0.72 -1.55
C ALA A 52 0.38 1.68 -2.74
N THR A 53 0.95 1.19 -3.84
CA THR A 53 1.10 1.93 -5.09
C THR A 53 -0.27 2.37 -5.62
N GLN A 54 -1.25 1.46 -5.69
CA GLN A 54 -2.58 1.81 -6.18
C GLN A 54 -3.29 2.83 -5.28
N MET A 55 -3.22 2.69 -3.96
CA MET A 55 -3.80 3.69 -3.05
C MET A 55 -3.17 5.06 -3.26
N LEU A 56 -1.85 5.09 -3.39
CA LEU A 56 -1.09 6.32 -3.56
C LEU A 56 -1.34 7.00 -4.91
N GLU A 57 -1.39 6.22 -6.00
CA GLU A 57 -1.73 6.72 -7.34
C GLU A 57 -3.14 7.31 -7.40
N ASN A 58 -4.07 6.78 -6.60
CA ASN A 58 -5.42 7.32 -6.47
C ASN A 58 -5.54 8.47 -5.45
N GLY A 59 -4.42 9.00 -4.97
CA GLY A 59 -4.40 10.18 -4.09
C GLY A 59 -4.69 9.89 -2.62
N ALA A 60 -4.60 8.63 -2.17
CA ALA A 60 -4.71 8.33 -0.74
C ALA A 60 -3.52 8.93 0.02
N ASP A 61 -3.82 9.61 1.13
CA ASP A 61 -2.78 10.14 2.02
C ASP A 61 -1.98 9.00 2.67
N LEU A 62 -0.67 9.22 2.80
CA LEU A 62 0.29 8.24 3.27
C LEU A 62 -0.05 7.69 4.67
N ARG A 63 -0.67 8.50 5.53
CA ARG A 63 -1.10 8.10 6.88
C ARG A 63 -2.19 7.02 6.81
N TRP A 64 -3.09 7.11 5.84
CA TRP A 64 -4.12 6.09 5.60
C TRP A 64 -3.52 4.81 5.03
N ILE A 65 -2.56 4.93 4.12
CA ILE A 65 -1.84 3.76 3.58
C ILE A 65 -1.08 3.03 4.70
N GLN A 66 -0.41 3.76 5.58
CA GLN A 66 0.30 3.20 6.73
C GLN A 66 -0.63 2.51 7.73
N ALA A 67 -1.77 3.13 8.06
CA ALA A 67 -2.76 2.53 8.93
C ALA A 67 -3.33 1.22 8.33
N MET A 68 -3.57 1.21 7.03
CA MET A 68 -4.14 0.08 6.30
C MET A 68 -3.15 -1.09 6.14
N LEU A 69 -1.86 -0.80 5.95
CA LEU A 69 -0.82 -1.84 5.80
C LEU A 69 -0.26 -2.34 7.13
N GLY A 70 -0.55 -1.63 8.22
CA GLY A 70 -0.05 -1.88 9.58
C GLY A 70 1.32 -1.23 9.83
N HIS A 71 1.60 -0.90 11.10
CA HIS A 71 2.82 -0.20 11.54
C HIS A 71 4.15 -0.94 11.29
N ALA A 72 4.13 -2.20 10.86
CA ALA A 72 5.25 -3.11 11.08
C ALA A 72 6.27 -3.23 9.94
N SER A 73 6.04 -2.68 8.75
CA SER A 73 7.09 -2.70 7.72
C SER A 73 6.73 -1.79 6.54
N VAL A 74 7.34 -0.60 6.52
CA VAL A 74 7.45 0.24 5.32
C VAL A 74 8.66 -0.24 4.51
N GLU A 75 8.74 -1.54 4.20
CA GLU A 75 9.87 -2.09 3.44
C GLU A 75 9.68 -1.85 1.94
N SER A 76 9.69 -0.57 1.59
CA SER A 76 10.03 0.00 0.27
C SER A 76 10.13 1.52 0.41
N THR A 77 10.97 1.97 1.34
CA THR A 77 11.20 3.38 1.68
C THR A 77 11.49 4.24 0.45
N GLN A 78 12.04 3.67 -0.62
CA GLN A 78 12.39 4.39 -1.86
C GLN A 78 11.19 4.87 -2.67
N ILE A 79 10.08 4.12 -2.73
CA ILE A 79 8.89 4.52 -3.50
C ILE A 79 8.16 5.65 -2.76
N TYR A 80 8.06 5.55 -1.43
CA TYR A 80 7.37 6.56 -0.63
C TYR A 80 8.10 7.91 -0.60
N THR A 81 9.44 7.94 -0.69
CA THR A 81 10.20 9.20 -0.72
C THR A 81 9.93 10.02 -1.98
N GLN A 82 9.87 9.39 -3.15
CA GLN A 82 9.61 10.11 -4.40
C GLN A 82 8.19 10.69 -4.45
N VAL A 83 7.22 9.97 -3.88
CA VAL A 83 5.83 10.42 -3.91
C VAL A 83 5.49 11.36 -2.76
N SER A 84 6.12 11.22 -1.59
CA SER A 84 6.00 12.21 -0.51
C SER A 84 6.53 13.57 -0.95
N ILE A 85 7.61 13.62 -1.76
CA ILE A 85 8.10 14.86 -2.36
C ILE A 85 7.02 15.51 -3.24
N ARG A 86 6.31 14.74 -4.07
CA ARG A 86 5.23 15.28 -4.93
C ARG A 86 4.02 15.76 -4.12
N ALA A 87 3.58 14.99 -3.13
CA ALA A 87 2.48 15.38 -2.25
C ALA A 87 2.84 16.62 -1.41
N LEU A 88 4.06 16.66 -0.86
CA LEU A 88 4.58 17.81 -0.12
C LEU A 88 4.70 19.05 -1.01
N ALA A 89 5.16 18.88 -2.25
CA ALA A 89 5.22 19.98 -3.23
C ALA A 89 3.82 20.51 -3.57
N ALA A 90 2.81 19.65 -3.70
CA ALA A 90 1.43 20.05 -3.96
C ALA A 90 0.83 20.82 -2.78
N VAL A 91 1.02 20.33 -1.54
CA VAL A 91 0.59 21.04 -0.33
C VAL A 91 1.30 22.39 -0.24
N HIS A 92 2.63 22.40 -0.39
CA HIS A 92 3.43 23.62 -0.40
C HIS A 92 2.91 24.62 -1.45
N ALA A 93 2.70 24.21 -2.70
CA ALA A 93 2.15 25.09 -3.73
C ALA A 93 0.76 25.66 -3.36
N SER A 94 -0.08 24.88 -2.67
CA SER A 94 -1.42 25.32 -2.28
C SER A 94 -1.46 26.24 -1.05
N THR A 95 -0.50 26.13 -0.13
CA THR A 95 -0.54 26.81 1.17
C THR A 95 0.61 27.80 1.41
N HIS A 96 1.61 27.87 0.52
CA HIS A 96 2.77 28.73 0.74
C HIS A 96 2.41 30.21 0.48
N PRO A 97 2.66 31.13 1.43
CA PRO A 97 2.27 32.55 1.30
C PRO A 97 2.81 33.23 0.04
N ALA A 98 4.03 32.89 -0.37
CA ALA A 98 4.63 33.48 -1.58
C ALA A 98 3.94 33.10 -2.90
N GLU A 99 3.17 31.99 -2.95
CA GLU A 99 2.37 31.62 -4.12
C GLU A 99 0.99 32.32 -4.12
N GLN A 100 0.56 32.87 -2.97
CA GLN A 100 -0.72 33.56 -2.82
C GLN A 100 -0.63 35.07 -3.16
N ASP A 101 0.57 35.65 -3.13
CA ASP A 101 0.80 37.09 -3.39
C ASP A 101 0.68 37.51 -4.88
N GLY A 102 0.44 36.57 -5.81
CA GLY A 102 0.39 36.83 -7.26
C GLY A 102 -0.94 37.29 -7.84
N THR A 103 -2.00 37.47 -7.04
CA THR A 103 -3.36 37.84 -7.54
C THR A 103 -3.89 39.18 -7.03
N ALA A 104 -3.08 39.96 -6.32
CA ALA A 104 -3.45 41.34 -5.97
C ALA A 104 -3.15 42.30 -7.12
N GLU A 105 -4.06 42.37 -8.10
CA GLU A 105 -4.10 43.46 -9.08
C GLU A 105 -4.31 44.79 -8.31
N PRO A 106 -3.41 45.78 -8.42
CA PRO A 106 -3.55 47.04 -7.71
C PRO A 106 -4.75 47.82 -8.26
N PRO A 107 -5.53 48.52 -7.42
CA PRO A 107 -6.65 49.32 -7.89
C PRO A 107 -6.15 50.44 -8.80
N GLU A 108 -6.46 50.35 -10.10
CA GLU A 108 -6.24 51.46 -11.04
C GLU A 108 -7.09 52.67 -10.62
N SER A 109 -6.44 53.82 -10.42
CA SER A 109 -7.09 55.11 -10.18
C SER A 109 -6.46 56.17 -11.08
N PRO A 110 -7.29 56.99 -11.73
CA PRO A 110 -7.04 58.44 -11.82
C PRO A 110 -8.02 59.24 -10.95
#